data_AF-A0A9P4GSS2-F1
#
_entry.id   AF-A0A9P4GSS2-F1
#
_cell.length_a   1.000
_cell.length_b   1.000
_cell.length_c   1.000
_cell.angle_alpha   90.00
_cell.angle_beta   90.00
_cell.angle_gamma   90.00
#
_symmetry.space_group_name_H-M   'P 1'
#
loop_
_entity.id
_entity.type
_entity.pdbx_description
1 polymer ?
#
loop_
_entity_poly.entity_id
_entity_poly.type
_entity_poly.pdbx_seq_one_letter_code
_entity_poly.pdbx_strand_id
1 'polypeptide(L)' 'MSNNASESALSKYRYEAVFGVWLAVTGATFLRIARQPYSSGLKIEQYESIFKGTSLSAVLVGLGISPGKRSARRFRGN' A
#
# COMPACT_ATOMS: atom_id res chain seq x y z
N MET A 1 5.77 11.66 27.68
CA MET A 1 4.95 10.44 27.44
C MET A 1 4.18 10.53 26.11
N SER A 2 4.83 10.68 24.94
CA SER A 2 4.12 10.80 23.65
C SER A 2 4.52 9.79 22.56
N ASN A 3 5.60 9.04 22.71
CA ASN A 3 6.10 8.15 21.65
C ASN A 3 5.34 6.81 21.54
N ASN A 4 4.67 6.37 22.60
CA ASN A 4 3.95 5.08 22.62
C ASN A 4 2.58 5.14 21.91
N ALA A 5 1.98 6.32 21.77
CA ALA A 5 0.67 6.48 21.13
C ALA A 5 0.76 6.41 19.60
N SER A 6 1.81 7.01 19.01
CA SER A 6 2.10 6.96 17.58
C SER A 6 2.42 5.55 17.08
N GLU A 7 3.16 4.78 17.88
CA GLU A 7 3.50 3.39 17.55
C GLU A 7 2.25 2.48 17.56
N SER A 8 1.32 2.74 18.49
CA SER A 8 0.02 2.07 18.56
C SER A 8 -0.92 2.44 17.41
N ALA A 9 -0.90 3.69 16.94
CA ALA A 9 -1.73 4.13 15.81
C ALA A 9 -1.21 3.57 14.48
N LEU A 10 0.10 3.60 14.27
CA LEU A 10 0.73 3.13 13.03
C LEU A 10 0.61 1.60 12.89
N SER A 11 0.70 0.85 14.00
CA SER A 11 0.44 -0.59 14.00
C SER A 11 -1.04 -0.95 13.78
N LYS A 12 -1.97 -0.11 14.27
CA LYS A 12 -3.41 -0.29 14.10
C LYS A 12 -3.86 0.02 12.67
N TYR A 13 -3.37 1.10 12.07
CA TYR A 13 -3.76 1.58 10.75
C TYR A 13 -2.78 1.23 9.62
N ARG A 14 -1.90 0.24 9.84
CA ARG A 14 -0.82 -0.08 8.90
C ARG A 14 -1.31 -0.47 7.51
N TYR A 15 -2.44 -1.16 7.42
CA TYR A 15 -2.97 -1.63 6.14
C TYR A 15 -3.71 -0.51 5.42
N GLU A 16 -4.38 0.36 6.17
CA GLU A 16 -5.00 1.60 5.69
C GLU A 16 -3.94 2.57 5.18
N ALA A 17 -2.80 2.67 5.85
CA ALA A 17 -1.66 3.45 5.39
C ALA A 17 -1.07 2.87 4.11
N VAL A 18 -0.85 1.55 4.02
CA VAL A 18 -0.39 0.90 2.77
C VAL A 18 -1.38 1.12 1.64
N PHE A 19 -2.69 0.97 1.92
CA PHE A 19 -3.74 1.23 0.94
C PHE A 19 -3.73 2.69 0.47
N GLY A 20 -3.63 3.64 1.39
CA GLY A 20 -3.58 5.06 1.07
C GLY A 20 -2.36 5.43 0.21
N VAL A 21 -1.18 4.91 0.55
CA VAL A 21 0.04 5.09 -0.26
C VAL A 21 -0.11 4.45 -1.64
N TRP A 22 -0.63 3.22 -1.70
CA TRP A 22 -0.87 2.53 -2.97
C TRP A 22 -1.84 3.30 -3.87
N LEU A 23 -2.93 3.81 -3.31
CA LEU A 23 -3.94 4.59 -4.03
C LEU A 23 -3.35 5.90 -4.54
N ALA A 24 -2.61 6.61 -3.70
CA ALA A 24 -1.96 7.87 -4.08
C ALA A 24 -0.95 7.68 -5.21
N VAL A 25 -0.07 6.68 -5.12
CA VAL A 25 0.96 6.39 -6.13
C VAL A 25 0.32 5.95 -7.45
N THR A 26 -0.62 5.00 -7.39
CA THR A 26 -1.29 4.48 -8.59
C THR A 26 -2.11 5.58 -9.28
N GLY A 27 -2.90 6.33 -8.51
CA GLY A 27 -3.73 7.42 -9.01
C GLY A 27 -2.91 8.57 -9.62
N ALA A 28 -1.84 9.02 -8.96
CA ALA A 28 -0.95 10.05 -9.50
C ALA A 28 -0.32 9.62 -10.82
N THR A 29 0.07 8.35 -10.92
CA THR A 29 0.65 7.78 -12.15
C THR A 29 -0.38 7.70 -13.27
N PHE A 30 -1.62 7.32 -12.94
CA PHE A 30 -2.72 7.28 -13.91
C PHE A 30 -3.04 8.68 -14.46
N LEU A 31 -3.12 9.70 -13.59
CA LEU A 31 -3.30 11.09 -14.01
C LEU A 31 -2.17 11.57 -14.93
N ARG A 32 -0.94 11.12 -14.69
CA ARG A 32 0.21 11.42 -15.55
C ARG A 32 0.05 10.80 -16.94
N ILE A 33 -0.35 9.54 -17.03
CA ILE A 33 -0.56 8.83 -18.31
C ILE A 33 -1.75 9.40 -19.08
N ALA A 34 -2.82 9.78 -18.38
CA ALA A 34 -3.99 10.38 -19.00
C ALA A 34 -3.61 11.63 -19.82
N ARG A 35 -2.66 12.43 -19.30
CA ARG A 35 -2.14 13.65 -19.92
C ARG A 35 -1.12 13.42 -21.05
N GLN A 36 -0.62 12.19 -21.24
CA GLN A 36 0.34 11.91 -22.31
C GLN A 36 -0.38 11.78 -23.66
N PRO A 37 0.24 12.19 -24.79
CA PRO A 37 -0.36 12.11 -26.12
C PRO A 37 -0.21 10.71 -26.75
N TYR A 38 -0.51 9.66 -25.99
CA TYR A 38 -0.49 8.27 -26.47
C TYR A 38 -1.87 7.82 -26.95
N SER A 39 -1.87 6.80 -27.82
CA SER A 39 -3.11 6.14 -28.26
C SER A 39 -3.82 5.48 -27.07
N SER A 40 -5.15 5.39 -27.15
CA SER A 40 -5.96 4.82 -26.07
C SER A 40 -5.57 3.37 -25.75
N GLY A 41 -5.21 2.57 -26.76
CA GLY A 41 -4.74 1.19 -26.57
C GLY A 41 -3.46 1.13 -25.73
N LEU A 42 -2.45 1.94 -26.07
CA LEU A 42 -1.19 1.98 -25.32
C LEU A 42 -1.39 2.48 -23.89
N LYS A 43 -2.29 3.45 -23.68
CA LYS A 43 -2.63 3.93 -22.32
C LYS A 43 -3.26 2.82 -21.48
N ILE A 44 -4.15 2.00 -22.06
CA ILE A 44 -4.78 0.87 -21.35
C ILE A 44 -3.72 -0.14 -20.92
N GLU A 45 -2.80 -0.52 -21.82
CA GLU A 45 -1.70 -1.43 -21.50
C GLU A 45 -0.81 -0.87 -20.36
N GLN A 46 -0.54 0.44 -20.39
CA GLN A 46 0.22 1.12 -19.34
C GLN A 46 -0.52 1.14 -17.99
N TYR A 47 -1.83 1.45 -18.00
CA TYR A 47 -2.65 1.39 -16.79
C TYR A 47 -2.66 -0.01 -16.19
N GLU A 48 -2.81 -1.04 -17.02
CA GLU A 48 -2.82 -2.43 -16.57
C GLU A 48 -1.47 -2.84 -15.97
N SER A 49 -0.37 -2.53 -16.65
CA SER A 49 0.99 -2.84 -16.16
C SER A 49 1.27 -2.15 -14.81
N ILE A 50 0.92 -0.87 -14.70
CA ILE A 50 1.15 -0.09 -13.48
C ILE A 50 0.27 -0.57 -12.35
N PHE A 51 -1.01 -0.83 -12.62
CA PHE A 51 -1.93 -1.37 -11.62
C PHE A 51 -1.43 -2.70 -11.06
N LYS A 52 -1.00 -3.62 -11.93
CA LYS A 52 -0.43 -4.91 -11.52
C LYS A 52 0.82 -4.73 -10.67
N GLY A 53 1.76 -3.90 -11.15
CA GLY A 53 3.04 -3.65 -10.47
C GLY A 53 2.88 -3.00 -9.09
N THR A 54 2.05 -1.96 -8.99
CA THR A 54 1.81 -1.27 -7.71
C THR A 54 1.04 -2.15 -6.74
N SER A 55 0.04 -2.91 -7.21
CA SER A 55 -0.74 -3.84 -6.38
C SER A 55 0.12 -4.97 -5.82
N LEU A 56 0.96 -5.59 -6.65
CA LEU A 56 1.91 -6.62 -6.19
C LEU A 56 2.87 -6.05 -5.14
N SER A 57 3.40 -4.86 -5.38
CA SER A 57 4.29 -4.18 -4.42
C SER A 57 3.58 -3.91 -3.09
N ALA A 58 2.33 -3.43 -3.12
CA ALA A 58 1.54 -3.19 -1.91
C ALA A 58 1.27 -4.47 -1.12
N VAL A 59 1.00 -5.59 -1.81
CA VAL A 59 0.84 -6.91 -1.16
C VAL A 59 2.15 -7.34 -0.48
N LEU A 60 3.29 -7.23 -1.16
CA LEU A 60 4.60 -7.59 -0.58
C LEU A 60 4.94 -6.73 0.64
N VAL A 61 4.69 -5.42 0.57
CA VAL A 61 4.84 -4.52 1.72
C VAL A 61 3.90 -4.93 2.85
N GLY A 62 2.63 -5.21 2.55
CA GLY A 62 1.62 -5.68 3.50
C GLY A 62 2.05 -6.96 4.23
N LEU A 63 2.66 -7.91 3.52
CA LEU A 63 3.22 -9.13 4.11
C LEU A 63 4.43 -8.82 5.01
N GLY A 64 5.31 -7.91 4.59
CA GLY A 64 6.49 -7.51 5.35
C GLY A 64 6.17 -6.79 6.68
N ILE A 65 5.07 -6.03 6.72
CA ILE A 65 4.62 -5.32 7.93
C ILE A 65 3.61 -6.11 8.78
N SER A 66 3.23 -7.30 8.32
CA SER A 66 2.34 -8.20 9.05
C SER A 66 3.04 -8.68 10.32
N PRO A 67 2.38 -8.64 11.50
CA PRO A 67 3.03 -9.00 12.74
C PRO A 67 3.15 -10.53 12.78
N GLY A 68 4.38 -11.05 12.88
CA GLY A 68 4.61 -12.49 12.94
C GLY A 68 3.87 -13.17 14.10
N LYS A 69 3.57 -14.47 13.94
CA LYS A 69 2.84 -15.33 14.91
C LYS A 69 3.34 -15.26 16.37
N ARG A 70 4.57 -14.77 16.62
CA ARG A 70 5.12 -14.52 17.98
C ARG A 70 4.47 -13.34 18.71
N SER A 71 4.03 -12.29 18.02
CA SER A 71 3.40 -11.12 18.65
C SER A 71 1.98 -11.44 19.15
N ALA A 72 1.22 -12.24 18.39
CA ALA A 72 -0.11 -12.70 18.79
C ALA A 72 -0.11 -13.57 20.07
N ARG A 73 0.99 -14.27 20.36
CA ARG A 73 1.11 -15.10 21.57
C ARG A 73 1.38 -14.28 22.84
N ARG A 74 1.94 -13.07 22.72
CA ARG A 74 2.10 -12.11 23.84
C ARG A 74 0.79 -11.42 24.23
N PHE A 75 -0.15 -11.25 23.30
CA PHE A 75 -1.47 -10.66 23.58
C PHE A 75 -2.51 -11.66 24.10
N ARG A 76 -2.26 -12.97 24.00
CA ARG A 76 -3.14 -14.05 24.50
C ARG A 76 -2.57 -14.74 25.74
N GLY A 77 -1.77 -14.02 26.52
CA GLY A 77 -1.12 -14.50 27.73
C GLY A 77 -1.14 -13.42 28.80
N ASN A 78 -2.33 -12.93 29.13
CA ASN A 78 -2.63 -12.20 30.35
C ASN A 78 -4.08 -12.48 30.74
#